data_AF-A0A3B5LRZ1-F1
#
_entry.id   AF-A0A3B5LRZ1-F1
#
_cell.length_a   1.000
_cell.length_b   1.000
_cell.length_c   1.000
_cell.angle_alpha   90.00
_cell.angle_beta   90.00
_cell.angle_gamma   90.00
#
_symmetry.space_group_name_H-M   'P 1'
#
loop_
_entity.id
_entity.type
_entity.pdbx_description
1 polymer ?
#
loop_
_entity_poly.entity_id
_entity_poly.type
_entity_poly.pdbx_seq_one_letter_code
_entity_poly.pdbx_strand_id
1 'polypeptide(L)'
;MIKKMSSSENDFDIPAKNCHRMVILGSTKVGKTAIISRFLNERFDDQYTPTIEDFHRKFYSIRGDVYQLDILDTSGNHPFPAMRRLSILTGDVFILVFSLDNRDSFQEVQRLKRQIHETKSCLRNKTKEKVDVPLVICGNKCDRDFYREVQDEEIEKLVGGDEHCAYFEISAKKNTNVDQMFQTLFTMAKLPNEMSPDRHCKVSLQYCDVLHRKSFRNKKCKDGNAYGIVAPFARRPSVHSDLMYIKEKTIGGSQAKEKGCVIC
;
A
#
# COMPACT_ATOMS: atom_id res chain seq x y z
N MET A 1 -15.09 -39.40 -9.12
CA MET A 1 -15.51 -38.50 -8.02
C MET A 1 -14.35 -37.59 -7.67
N ILE A 2 -14.38 -36.34 -8.16
CA ILE A 2 -13.30 -35.37 -7.99
C ILE A 2 -13.51 -34.65 -6.65
N LYS A 3 -12.56 -34.84 -5.73
CA LYS A 3 -12.56 -34.24 -4.39
C LYS A 3 -12.27 -32.74 -4.54
N LYS A 4 -13.24 -31.88 -4.24
CA LYS A 4 -13.04 -30.43 -4.10
C LYS A 4 -11.97 -30.19 -3.02
N MET A 5 -10.81 -29.69 -3.40
CA MET A 5 -9.88 -29.03 -2.48
C MET A 5 -10.51 -27.70 -2.08
N SER A 6 -11.07 -27.63 -0.88
CA SER A 6 -11.45 -26.38 -0.25
C SER A 6 -10.17 -25.59 0.05
N SER A 7 -10.00 -24.46 -0.64
CA SER A 7 -9.06 -23.41 -0.25
C SER A 7 -9.47 -22.91 1.14
N SER A 8 -8.78 -23.37 2.17
CA SER A 8 -8.88 -22.79 3.50
C SER A 8 -8.37 -21.36 3.43
N GLU A 9 -9.29 -20.39 3.29
CA GLU A 9 -9.01 -18.99 3.56
C GLU A 9 -8.56 -18.90 5.02
N ASN A 10 -7.30 -18.53 5.22
CA ASN A 10 -6.72 -18.31 6.53
C ASN A 10 -7.34 -17.05 7.13
N ASP A 11 -8.55 -17.15 7.68
CA ASP A 11 -9.20 -16.07 8.42
C ASP A 11 -8.49 -15.89 9.76
N PHE A 12 -7.40 -15.15 9.73
CA PHE A 12 -6.94 -14.43 10.92
C PHE A 12 -8.01 -13.38 11.22
N ASP A 13 -8.61 -13.44 12.41
CA ASP A 13 -9.50 -12.38 12.91
C ASP A 13 -8.64 -11.15 13.25
N ILE A 14 -8.32 -10.37 12.21
CA ILE A 14 -7.46 -9.18 12.29
C ILE A 14 -8.39 -7.97 12.50
N PRO A 15 -8.18 -7.19 13.57
CA PRO A 15 -8.97 -5.98 13.81
C PRO A 15 -8.93 -5.05 12.59
N ALA A 16 -10.07 -4.48 12.20
CA ALA A 16 -10.16 -3.57 11.04
C ALA A 16 -9.17 -2.40 11.08
N LYS A 17 -8.81 -1.94 12.29
CA LYS A 17 -7.79 -0.90 12.53
C LYS A 17 -6.36 -1.30 12.11
N ASN A 18 -6.08 -2.59 11.99
CA ASN A 18 -4.78 -3.16 11.60
C ASN A 18 -4.77 -3.62 10.12
N CYS A 19 -5.87 -3.41 9.39
CA CYS A 19 -6.02 -3.75 7.98
C CYS A 19 -5.88 -2.49 7.12
N HIS A 20 -4.78 -2.42 6.38
CA HIS A 20 -4.42 -1.27 5.56
C HIS A 20 -4.32 -1.65 4.08
N ARG A 21 -4.76 -0.74 3.22
CA ARG A 21 -4.65 -0.91 1.77
C ARG A 21 -3.72 0.13 1.17
N MET A 22 -2.64 -0.33 0.56
CA MET A 22 -1.70 0.48 -0.19
C MET A 22 -1.99 0.38 -1.68
N VAL A 23 -2.09 1.52 -2.36
CA VAL A 23 -2.41 1.58 -3.80
C VAL A 23 -1.28 2.27 -4.54
N ILE A 24 -0.73 1.61 -5.55
CA ILE A 24 0.32 2.17 -6.40
C ILE A 24 -0.31 2.60 -7.73
N LEU A 25 -0.12 3.87 -8.10
CA LEU A 25 -0.67 4.48 -9.31
C LEU A 25 0.43 5.18 -10.12
N GLY A 26 0.18 5.38 -11.41
CA GLY A 26 1.13 6.00 -12.33
C GLY A 26 1.02 5.40 -13.72
N SER A 27 1.64 6.02 -14.72
CA SER A 27 1.57 5.57 -16.12
C SER A 27 2.11 4.16 -16.32
N THR A 28 1.82 3.56 -17.48
CA THR A 28 2.38 2.25 -17.85
C THR A 28 3.92 2.32 -17.92
N LYS A 29 4.61 1.20 -17.68
CA LYS A 29 6.09 1.08 -17.79
C LYS A 29 6.96 2.01 -16.92
N VAL A 30 6.37 2.71 -15.94
CA VAL A 30 7.14 3.54 -14.97
C VAL A 30 7.85 2.70 -13.89
N GLY A 31 7.48 1.42 -13.71
CA GLY A 31 8.13 0.49 -12.78
C GLY A 31 7.36 0.18 -11.48
N LYS A 32 6.03 0.36 -11.45
CA LYS A 32 5.17 0.06 -10.28
C LYS A 32 5.34 -1.37 -9.77
N THR A 33 5.16 -2.36 -10.63
CA THR A 33 5.35 -3.78 -10.33
C THR A 33 6.77 -4.11 -9.88
N ALA A 34 7.78 -3.43 -10.44
CA ALA A 34 9.18 -3.62 -10.05
C ALA A 34 9.45 -3.13 -8.61
N ILE A 35 8.87 -1.99 -8.22
CA ILE A 35 8.95 -1.47 -6.84
C ILE A 35 8.28 -2.45 -5.87
N ILE A 36 7.10 -2.97 -6.22
CA ILE A 36 6.36 -3.92 -5.39
C ILE A 36 7.11 -5.24 -5.27
N SER A 37 7.66 -5.76 -6.37
CA SER A 37 8.48 -6.99 -6.36
C SER A 37 9.73 -6.81 -5.50
N ARG A 38 10.35 -5.63 -5.54
CA ARG A 38 11.48 -5.31 -4.66
C ARG A 38 11.07 -5.31 -3.19
N PHE A 39 9.96 -4.65 -2.87
CA PHE A 39 9.40 -4.60 -1.52
C PHE A 39 9.04 -6.00 -0.96
N LEU A 40 8.36 -6.81 -1.76
CA LEU A 40 7.86 -8.13 -1.34
C LEU A 40 8.96 -9.19 -1.33
N ASN A 41 9.76 -9.26 -2.39
CA ASN A 41 10.61 -10.40 -2.69
C ASN A 41 12.11 -10.07 -2.75
N GLU A 42 12.51 -8.80 -2.54
CA GLU A 42 13.90 -8.32 -2.73
C GLU A 42 14.45 -8.57 -4.13
N ARG A 43 13.57 -8.82 -5.10
CA ARG A 43 13.94 -9.18 -6.48
C ARG A 43 13.56 -8.09 -7.45
N PHE A 44 14.28 -8.09 -8.56
CA PHE A 44 13.97 -7.29 -9.73
C PHE A 44 14.12 -8.17 -10.96
N ASP A 45 13.18 -8.03 -11.88
CA ASP A 45 13.17 -8.72 -13.16
C ASP A 45 13.22 -7.67 -14.27
N ASP A 46 14.16 -7.83 -15.20
CA ASP A 46 14.28 -6.96 -16.37
C ASP A 46 13.18 -7.26 -17.41
N GLN A 47 12.52 -8.42 -17.35
CA GLN A 47 11.44 -8.78 -18.27
C GLN A 47 10.14 -8.04 -17.93
N TYR A 48 9.66 -7.24 -18.89
CA TYR A 48 8.39 -6.54 -18.74
C TYR A 48 7.22 -7.40 -19.19
N THR A 49 6.41 -7.85 -18.22
CA THR A 49 5.07 -8.35 -18.47
C THR A 49 4.05 -7.24 -18.17
N PRO A 50 3.20 -6.83 -19.14
CA PRO A 50 2.18 -5.81 -18.88
C PRO A 50 1.21 -6.26 -17.77
N THR A 51 1.18 -5.52 -16.67
CA THR A 51 0.21 -5.73 -15.59
C THR A 51 -1.19 -5.30 -16.06
N ILE A 52 -2.23 -6.00 -15.62
CA ILE A 52 -3.63 -5.57 -15.76
C ILE A 52 -4.07 -4.91 -14.44
N GLU A 53 -4.14 -5.72 -13.39
CA GLU A 53 -4.27 -5.32 -11.99
C GLU A 53 -3.84 -6.54 -11.18
N ASP A 54 -2.88 -6.37 -10.28
CA ASP A 54 -2.41 -7.44 -9.41
C ASP A 54 -2.67 -7.08 -7.95
N PHE A 55 -2.97 -8.09 -7.16
CA PHE A 55 -3.28 -7.95 -5.75
C PHE A 55 -2.33 -8.81 -4.93
N HIS A 56 -1.62 -8.17 -4.01
CA HIS A 56 -0.77 -8.87 -3.05
C HIS A 56 -1.28 -8.63 -1.64
N ARG A 57 -1.09 -9.61 -0.78
CA ARG A 57 -1.38 -9.50 0.65
C ARG A 57 -0.16 -9.88 1.44
N LYS A 58 0.21 -9.04 2.40
CA LYS A 58 1.32 -9.29 3.31
C LYS A 58 0.82 -9.15 4.75
N PHE A 59 1.08 -10.17 5.55
CA PHE A 59 0.79 -10.19 6.98
C PHE A 59 2.05 -9.84 7.76
N TYR A 60 1.87 -9.12 8.87
CA TYR A 60 2.94 -8.83 9.81
C TYR A 60 2.55 -9.29 11.22
N SER A 61 3.49 -9.88 11.94
CA SER A 61 3.39 -10.06 13.39
C SER A 61 4.35 -9.10 14.07
N ILE A 62 3.80 -8.11 14.79
CA ILE A 62 4.55 -7.01 15.39
C ILE A 62 4.08 -6.87 16.82
N ARG A 63 4.98 -7.05 17.80
CA ARG A 63 4.70 -6.86 19.23
C ARG A 63 3.49 -7.66 19.75
N GLY A 64 3.19 -8.81 19.14
CA GLY A 64 2.06 -9.68 19.50
C GLY A 64 0.76 -9.39 18.73
N ASP A 65 0.70 -8.28 18.00
CA ASP A 65 -0.42 -7.95 17.13
C ASP A 65 -0.16 -8.44 15.70
N VAL A 66 -1.26 -8.79 15.00
CA VAL A 66 -1.24 -9.12 13.58
C VAL A 66 -1.74 -7.92 12.78
N TYR A 67 -1.04 -7.59 11.71
CA TYR A 67 -1.42 -6.56 10.74
C TYR A 67 -1.52 -7.15 9.34
N GLN A 68 -2.42 -6.59 8.54
CA GLN A 68 -2.61 -6.94 7.14
C GLN A 68 -2.34 -5.71 6.27
N LEU A 69 -1.45 -5.87 5.29
CA LEU A 69 -1.22 -4.91 4.22
C LEU A 69 -1.67 -5.52 2.90
N ASP A 70 -2.76 -4.99 2.37
CA ASP A 70 -3.24 -5.28 1.02
C ASP A 70 -2.60 -4.30 0.04
N ILE A 71 -1.97 -4.81 -1.01
CA ILE A 71 -1.23 -4.02 -1.99
C ILE A 71 -1.91 -4.19 -3.34
N LEU A 72 -2.33 -3.06 -3.92
CA LEU A 72 -2.95 -3.01 -5.23
C LEU A 72 -1.94 -2.45 -6.25
N ASP A 73 -1.43 -3.33 -7.10
CA ASP A 73 -0.64 -2.95 -8.27
C ASP A 73 -1.57 -2.71 -9.46
N THR A 74 -1.34 -1.60 -10.16
CA THR A 74 -2.18 -1.20 -11.28
C THR A 74 -1.40 -1.24 -12.59
N SER A 75 -2.05 -1.50 -13.71
CA SER A 75 -1.39 -1.39 -15.02
C SER A 75 -0.84 0.01 -15.31
N GLY A 76 -1.52 1.04 -14.82
CA GLY A 76 -1.35 2.44 -15.26
C GLY A 76 -2.11 2.79 -16.53
N ASN A 77 -2.71 1.81 -17.20
CA ASN A 77 -3.71 2.01 -18.24
C ASN A 77 -5.08 1.61 -17.67
N HIS A 78 -5.91 2.60 -17.34
CA HIS A 78 -7.23 2.33 -16.76
C HIS A 78 -8.32 2.63 -17.78
N PRO A 79 -8.73 1.66 -18.61
CA PRO A 79 -9.84 1.83 -19.54
C PRO A 79 -11.17 2.05 -18.79
N PHE A 80 -11.24 1.70 -17.50
CA PHE A 80 -12.41 1.83 -16.65
C PHE A 80 -12.18 2.85 -15.52
N PRO A 81 -12.56 4.13 -15.68
CA PRO A 81 -12.40 5.15 -14.66
C PRO A 81 -13.09 4.82 -13.32
N ALA A 82 -14.20 4.08 -13.36
CA ALA A 82 -14.93 3.66 -12.17
C ALA A 82 -14.09 2.74 -11.25
N MET A 83 -13.33 1.81 -11.84
CA MET A 83 -12.45 0.92 -11.07
C MET A 83 -11.29 1.69 -10.46
N ARG A 84 -10.69 2.63 -11.20
CA ARG A 84 -9.67 3.55 -10.66
C ARG A 84 -10.21 4.32 -9.44
N ARG A 85 -11.43 4.85 -9.55
CA ARG A 85 -12.08 5.56 -8.44
C ARG A 85 -12.33 4.64 -7.24
N LEU A 86 -12.76 3.40 -7.46
CA LEU A 86 -12.93 2.42 -6.38
C LEU A 86 -11.60 2.10 -5.67
N SER A 87 -10.52 1.95 -6.43
CA SER A 87 -9.17 1.76 -5.88
C SER A 87 -8.73 2.95 -5.02
N ILE A 88 -9.00 4.18 -5.46
CA ILE A 88 -8.74 5.39 -4.67
C ILE A 88 -9.63 5.43 -3.41
N LEU A 89 -10.91 5.09 -3.53
CA LEU A 89 -11.82 5.10 -2.38
C LEU A 89 -11.38 4.10 -1.30
N THR A 90 -10.95 2.90 -1.71
CA THR A 90 -10.51 1.85 -0.79
C THR A 90 -9.08 1.97 -0.29
N GLY A 91 -8.19 2.70 -0.97
CA GLY A 91 -6.80 2.86 -0.56
C GLY A 91 -6.62 3.75 0.67
N ASP A 92 -5.82 3.33 1.64
CA ASP A 92 -5.46 4.15 2.81
C ASP A 92 -4.20 4.96 2.59
N VAL A 93 -3.28 4.40 1.80
CA VAL A 93 -1.94 4.92 1.58
C VAL A 93 -1.62 4.83 0.08
N PHE A 94 -0.99 5.86 -0.47
CA PHE A 94 -0.79 5.99 -1.91
C PHE A 94 0.68 6.16 -2.28
N ILE A 95 1.08 5.49 -3.35
CA ILE A 95 2.36 5.71 -4.02
C ILE A 95 2.06 6.13 -5.46
N LEU A 96 2.48 7.33 -5.84
CA LEU A 96 2.40 7.83 -7.21
C LEU A 96 3.76 7.68 -7.86
N VAL A 97 3.85 6.89 -8.93
CA VAL A 97 5.12 6.58 -9.59
C VAL A 97 5.14 7.21 -10.98
N PHE A 98 6.17 8.00 -11.26
CA PHE A 98 6.53 8.41 -12.61
C PHE A 98 7.95 7.97 -12.92
N SER A 99 8.36 8.12 -14.17
CA SER A 99 9.70 7.81 -14.63
C SER A 99 10.45 9.10 -14.90
N LEU A 100 11.67 9.25 -14.38
CA LEU A 100 12.48 10.46 -14.61
C LEU A 100 12.83 10.65 -16.10
N ASP A 101 12.84 9.54 -16.87
CA ASP A 101 13.06 9.48 -18.32
C ASP A 101 11.79 9.66 -19.17
N ASN A 102 10.67 10.11 -18.58
CA ASN A 102 9.41 10.29 -19.33
C ASN A 102 8.54 11.40 -18.72
N ARG A 103 8.47 12.56 -19.40
CA ARG A 103 7.69 13.71 -18.94
C ARG A 103 6.18 13.48 -18.88
N ASP A 104 5.60 12.73 -19.82
CA ASP A 104 4.16 12.44 -19.83
C ASP A 104 3.73 11.66 -18.57
N SER A 105 4.62 10.79 -18.07
CA SER A 105 4.37 10.05 -16.84
C SER A 105 4.29 10.94 -15.60
N PHE A 106 5.04 12.03 -15.58
CA PHE A 106 4.98 13.03 -14.51
C PHE A 106 3.66 13.82 -14.56
N GLN A 107 3.20 14.21 -15.75
CA GLN A 107 1.92 14.90 -15.92
C GLN A 107 0.73 14.04 -15.44
N GLU A 108 0.74 12.73 -15.71
CA GLU A 108 -0.31 11.83 -15.20
C GLU A 108 -0.25 11.72 -13.66
N VAL A 109 0.94 11.74 -13.05
CA VAL A 109 1.07 11.79 -11.57
C VAL A 109 0.44 13.06 -10.99
N GLN A 110 0.64 14.24 -11.63
CA GLN A 110 -0.02 15.48 -11.20
C GLN A 110 -1.55 15.37 -11.27
N ARG A 111 -2.07 14.72 -12.32
CA ARG A 111 -3.51 14.46 -12.48
C ARG A 111 -4.04 13.49 -11.42
N LEU A 112 -3.32 12.41 -11.17
CA LEU A 112 -3.67 11.39 -10.17
C LEU A 112 -3.65 11.96 -8.75
N LYS A 113 -2.67 12.81 -8.40
CA LYS A 113 -2.62 13.50 -7.10
C LYS A 113 -3.92 14.29 -6.86
N ARG A 114 -4.31 15.15 -7.80
CA ARG A 114 -5.57 15.92 -7.71
C ARG A 114 -6.79 14.99 -7.56
N GLN A 115 -6.86 13.95 -8.38
CA GLN A 115 -7.97 12.99 -8.35
C GLN A 115 -8.08 12.27 -6.99
N ILE A 116 -6.95 11.93 -6.35
CA ILE A 116 -6.92 11.33 -5.01
C ILE A 116 -7.50 12.31 -3.98
N HIS A 117 -7.00 13.55 -3.94
CA HIS A 117 -7.50 14.55 -2.99
C HIS A 117 -9.00 14.82 -3.19
N GLU A 118 -9.45 14.99 -4.43
CA GLU A 118 -10.87 15.18 -4.76
C GLU A 118 -11.71 14.00 -4.27
N THR A 119 -11.34 12.78 -4.64
CA THR A 119 -12.09 11.57 -4.28
C THR A 119 -12.13 11.34 -2.78
N LYS A 120 -11.01 11.54 -2.07
CA LYS A 120 -10.93 11.41 -0.61
C LYS A 120 -11.68 12.53 0.12
N SER A 121 -11.75 13.72 -0.47
CA SER A 121 -12.55 14.83 0.08
C SER A 121 -14.06 14.55 0.03
N CYS A 122 -14.54 13.86 -1.01
CA CYS A 122 -15.96 13.55 -1.20
C CYS A 122 -16.51 12.51 -0.20
N LEU A 123 -15.67 11.69 0.42
CA LEU A 123 -16.12 10.69 1.40
C LEU A 123 -16.55 11.30 2.74
N ARG A 124 -16.60 12.63 2.86
CA ARG A 124 -16.79 13.33 4.13
C ARG A 124 -18.18 13.90 4.28
N ASN A 125 -18.86 13.45 5.33
CA ASN A 125 -19.98 14.15 5.94
C ASN A 125 -19.48 14.82 7.25
N LYS A 126 -19.55 16.16 7.29
CA LYS A 126 -19.72 17.03 8.49
C LYS A 126 -18.60 17.35 9.50
N THR A 127 -17.44 16.70 9.57
CA THR A 127 -16.36 17.15 10.51
C THR A 127 -15.31 17.97 9.77
N LYS A 128 -14.87 19.13 10.27
CA LYS A 128 -13.99 20.08 9.54
C LYS A 128 -12.48 19.75 9.54
N GLU A 129 -12.05 18.55 9.96
CA GLU A 129 -10.62 18.20 9.99
C GLU A 129 -10.07 17.81 8.59
N LYS A 130 -8.90 18.33 8.24
CA LYS A 130 -8.19 18.03 6.98
C LYS A 130 -7.87 16.53 6.97
N VAL A 131 -8.20 15.82 5.88
CA VAL A 131 -7.82 14.41 5.77
C VAL A 131 -6.39 14.37 5.30
N ASP A 132 -5.51 13.96 6.20
CA ASP A 132 -4.14 13.61 5.91
C ASP A 132 -4.16 12.30 5.13
N VAL A 133 -3.94 12.37 3.81
CA VAL A 133 -3.82 11.20 2.94
C VAL A 133 -2.33 10.93 2.77
N PRO A 134 -1.76 9.90 3.43
CA PRO A 134 -0.34 9.60 3.29
C PRO A 134 -0.03 9.25 1.84
N LEU A 135 0.75 10.11 1.20
CA LEU A 135 1.04 10.01 -0.23
C LEU A 135 2.53 10.23 -0.46
N VAL A 136 3.14 9.32 -1.20
CA VAL A 136 4.52 9.48 -1.65
C VAL A 136 4.56 9.51 -3.16
N ILE A 137 5.31 10.47 -3.71
CA ILE A 137 5.62 10.57 -5.12
C ILE A 137 7.01 9.99 -5.36
N CYS A 138 7.13 9.09 -6.33
CA CYS A 138 8.38 8.41 -6.67
C CYS A 138 8.78 8.76 -8.10
N GLY A 139 9.93 9.42 -8.25
CA GLY A 139 10.64 9.53 -9.52
C GLY A 139 11.51 8.29 -9.71
N ASN A 140 11.00 7.29 -10.44
CA ASN A 140 11.72 6.05 -10.64
C ASN A 140 12.73 6.15 -11.79
N LYS A 141 13.65 5.18 -11.84
CA LYS A 141 14.74 5.06 -12.82
C LYS A 141 15.80 6.16 -12.71
N CYS A 142 16.11 6.61 -11.49
CA CYS A 142 17.23 7.55 -11.27
C CYS A 142 18.59 6.98 -11.70
N ASP A 143 18.68 5.66 -11.93
CA ASP A 143 19.85 5.05 -12.57
C ASP A 143 20.07 5.45 -14.03
N ARG A 144 19.10 6.14 -14.66
CA ARG A 144 19.13 6.60 -16.06
C ARG A 144 19.17 8.13 -16.18
N ASP A 145 19.91 8.78 -15.30
CA ASP A 145 19.95 10.25 -15.19
C ASP A 145 20.30 10.99 -16.50
N PHE A 146 21.11 10.37 -17.38
CA PHE A 146 21.43 10.92 -18.70
C PHE A 146 20.19 11.17 -19.59
N TYR A 147 19.10 10.43 -19.37
CA TYR A 147 17.84 10.56 -20.10
C TYR A 147 16.77 11.34 -19.32
N ARG A 148 17.15 12.08 -18.27
CA ARG A 148 16.21 12.84 -17.43
C ARG A 148 15.45 13.89 -18.26
N GLU A 149 14.12 13.85 -18.17
CA GLU A 149 13.22 14.82 -18.81
C GLU A 149 12.46 15.71 -17.81
N VAL A 150 12.48 15.36 -16.52
CA VAL A 150 11.74 16.06 -15.45
C VAL A 150 12.75 16.75 -14.51
N GLN A 151 12.57 18.05 -14.30
CA GLN A 151 13.46 18.86 -13.46
C GLN A 151 12.99 18.92 -12.01
N ASP A 152 13.94 19.11 -11.10
CA ASP A 152 13.69 19.09 -9.66
C ASP A 152 12.75 20.23 -9.23
N GLU A 153 12.84 21.41 -9.86
CA GLU A 153 11.98 22.55 -9.51
C GLU A 153 10.49 22.29 -9.83
N GLU A 154 10.19 21.51 -10.87
CA GLU A 154 8.81 21.11 -11.19
C GLU A 154 8.26 20.15 -10.13
N ILE A 155 9.12 19.29 -9.60
CA ILE A 155 8.78 18.29 -8.58
C ILE A 155 8.59 18.97 -7.22
N GLU A 156 9.49 19.87 -6.83
CA GLU A 156 9.38 20.68 -5.63
C GLU A 156 8.07 21.47 -5.61
N LYS A 157 7.65 22.04 -6.75
CA LYS A 157 6.36 22.72 -6.86
C LYS A 157 5.17 21.78 -6.68
N LEU A 158 5.27 20.53 -7.12
CA LEU A 158 4.20 19.53 -6.98
C LEU A 158 4.03 19.05 -5.53
N VAL A 159 5.14 18.94 -4.80
CA VAL A 159 5.19 18.47 -3.40
C VAL A 159 4.97 19.63 -2.43
N GLY A 160 5.42 20.83 -2.79
CA GLY A 160 5.38 22.03 -1.98
C GLY A 160 3.98 22.36 -1.49
N GLY A 161 3.88 22.65 -0.18
CA GLY A 161 2.62 23.04 0.48
C GLY A 161 1.74 21.88 0.95
N ASP A 162 2.17 20.62 0.76
CA ASP A 162 1.45 19.43 1.24
C ASP A 162 2.29 18.65 2.25
N GLU A 163 2.03 18.86 3.54
CA GLU A 163 2.73 18.22 4.66
C GLU A 163 2.61 16.68 4.66
N HIS A 164 1.62 16.13 3.95
CA HIS A 164 1.37 14.69 3.84
C HIS A 164 1.76 14.13 2.46
N CYS A 165 2.60 14.87 1.73
CA CYS A 165 3.22 14.46 0.48
C CYS A 165 4.74 14.48 0.62
N ALA A 166 5.39 13.34 0.42
CA ALA A 166 6.84 13.27 0.31
C ALA A 166 7.26 12.84 -1.09
N TYR A 167 8.50 13.13 -1.46
CA TYR A 167 9.09 12.76 -2.75
C TYR A 167 10.40 12.01 -2.60
N PHE A 168 10.58 10.99 -3.45
CA PHE A 168 11.82 10.22 -3.53
C PHE A 168 12.21 9.95 -4.98
N GLU A 169 13.48 10.18 -5.30
CA GLU A 169 14.11 9.56 -6.45
C GLU A 169 14.52 8.14 -6.10
N ILE A 170 14.03 7.16 -6.88
CA ILE A 170 14.28 5.74 -6.61
C ILE A 170 14.78 5.01 -7.85
N SER A 171 15.47 3.92 -7.63
CA SER A 171 15.74 2.92 -8.67
C SER A 171 15.31 1.56 -8.18
N ALA A 172 14.18 1.06 -8.70
CA ALA A 172 13.76 -0.31 -8.45
C ALA A 172 14.82 -1.34 -8.90
N LYS A 173 15.57 -1.01 -9.96
CA LYS A 173 16.65 -1.83 -10.52
C LYS A 173 17.84 -1.94 -9.57
N LYS A 174 18.34 -0.81 -9.05
CA LYS A 174 19.49 -0.76 -8.14
C LYS A 174 19.14 -0.88 -6.65
N ASN A 175 17.84 -0.95 -6.31
CA ASN A 175 17.31 -0.81 -4.95
C ASN A 175 17.74 0.50 -4.26
N THR A 176 17.85 1.59 -5.02
CA THR A 176 18.22 2.90 -4.46
C THR A 176 16.98 3.58 -3.90
N ASN A 177 17.05 4.01 -2.63
CA ASN A 177 16.02 4.75 -1.89
C ASN A 177 14.65 4.07 -1.75
N VAL A 178 14.48 2.82 -2.19
CA VAL A 178 13.20 2.09 -2.11
C VAL A 178 12.79 1.87 -0.65
N ASP A 179 13.71 1.41 0.20
CA ASP A 179 13.43 1.09 1.59
C ASP A 179 13.13 2.35 2.42
N GLN A 180 13.89 3.43 2.20
CA GLN A 180 13.67 4.74 2.82
C GLN A 180 12.31 5.35 2.45
N MET A 181 11.90 5.17 1.19
CA MET A 181 10.60 5.61 0.69
C MET A 181 9.45 4.89 1.43
N PHE A 182 9.51 3.57 1.58
CA PHE A 182 8.51 2.81 2.34
C PHE A 182 8.51 3.16 3.83
N GLN A 183 9.69 3.35 4.43
CA GLN A 183 9.79 3.77 5.84
C GLN A 183 9.10 5.11 6.08
N THR A 184 9.34 6.08 5.20
CA THR A 184 8.73 7.41 5.28
C THR A 184 7.21 7.32 5.10
N LEU A 185 6.77 6.56 4.10
CA LEU A 185 5.35 6.33 3.84
C LEU A 185 4.61 5.73 5.05
N PHE A 186 5.18 4.69 5.66
CA PHE A 186 4.58 4.05 6.84
C PHE A 186 4.58 4.98 8.06
N THR A 187 5.61 5.79 8.23
CA THR A 187 5.66 6.82 9.29
C THR A 187 4.56 7.85 9.11
N MET A 188 4.39 8.40 7.89
CA MET A 188 3.34 9.37 7.57
C MET A 188 1.94 8.77 7.76
N ALA A 189 1.78 7.49 7.45
CA ALA A 189 0.53 6.74 7.64
C ALA A 189 0.27 6.30 9.09
N LYS A 190 1.17 6.65 10.04
CA LYS A 190 1.10 6.22 11.44
C LYS A 190 1.03 4.69 11.58
N LEU A 191 1.66 3.97 10.66
CA LEU A 191 1.79 2.53 10.68
C LEU A 191 3.03 2.12 11.49
N PRO A 192 3.07 0.89 12.03
CA PRO A 192 4.25 0.37 12.71
C PRO A 192 5.49 0.45 11.82
N ASN A 193 6.57 1.04 12.33
CA ASN A 193 7.83 1.19 11.59
C ASN A 193 8.41 -0.15 11.16
N GLU A 194 8.13 -1.21 11.92
CA GLU A 194 8.52 -2.59 11.66
C GLU A 194 7.96 -3.16 10.34
N MET A 195 6.93 -2.53 9.76
CA MET A 195 6.45 -2.88 8.41
C MET A 195 7.46 -2.56 7.30
N SER A 196 8.42 -1.66 7.57
CA SER A 196 9.49 -1.31 6.62
C SER A 196 10.35 -2.54 6.28
N PRO A 197 10.82 -2.70 5.03
CA PRO A 197 11.56 -3.89 4.58
C PRO A 197 12.70 -4.32 5.51
N ASP A 198 13.49 -3.36 6.00
CA ASP A 198 14.68 -3.63 6.82
C ASP A 198 14.38 -3.90 8.30
N ARG A 199 13.12 -3.80 8.74
CA ARG A 199 12.73 -3.84 10.15
C ARG A 199 11.88 -5.06 10.55
N HIS A 200 11.74 -6.03 9.65
CA HIS A 200 11.12 -7.31 9.95
C HIS A 200 11.88 -8.46 9.28
N CYS A 201 11.89 -9.62 9.92
CA CYS A 201 12.36 -10.85 9.31
C CYS A 201 11.31 -11.36 8.32
N LYS A 202 11.69 -11.51 7.04
CA LYS A 202 10.84 -12.17 6.04
C LYS A 202 10.86 -13.67 6.25
N VAL A 203 9.68 -14.28 6.31
CA VAL A 203 9.54 -15.72 6.59
C VAL A 203 8.80 -16.39 5.43
N SER A 204 9.31 -17.54 4.97
CA SER A 204 8.64 -18.34 3.94
C SER A 204 7.43 -19.08 4.53
N LEU A 205 6.43 -19.36 3.68
CA LEU A 205 5.20 -20.03 4.08
C LEU A 205 5.41 -21.42 4.67
N GLN A 206 6.50 -22.11 4.32
CA GLN A 206 6.85 -23.42 4.88
C GLN A 206 7.13 -23.34 6.39
N TYR A 207 7.45 -22.15 6.92
CA TYR A 207 7.57 -21.93 8.36
C TYR A 207 6.22 -21.76 9.07
N CYS A 208 5.15 -21.53 8.30
CA CYS A 208 3.81 -21.31 8.85
C CYS A 208 3.17 -22.60 9.37
N ASP A 209 3.52 -23.78 8.84
CA ASP A 209 3.03 -25.07 9.37
C ASP A 209 3.45 -25.30 10.84
N VAL A 210 4.56 -24.68 11.28
CA VAL A 210 5.01 -24.67 12.68
C VAL A 210 4.19 -23.70 13.55
N LEU A 211 3.65 -22.63 12.97
CA LEU A 211 2.77 -21.65 13.64
C LEU A 211 1.29 -22.08 13.64
N HIS A 212 0.88 -22.92 12.68
CA HIS A 212 -0.50 -23.34 12.49
C HIS A 212 -1.04 -24.30 13.55
N ARG A 213 -0.19 -24.95 14.37
CA ARG A 213 -0.68 -26.01 15.27
C ARG A 213 -1.03 -25.59 16.68
N LYS A 214 -0.51 -24.47 17.20
CA LYS A 214 -0.87 -23.97 18.54
C LYS A 214 -0.61 -22.47 18.64
N SER A 215 -1.70 -21.69 18.56
CA SER A 215 -1.84 -20.44 19.30
C SER A 215 -0.81 -19.34 18.99
N PHE A 216 -1.18 -18.41 18.09
CA PHE A 216 -0.67 -17.02 18.15
C PHE A 216 -0.98 -16.34 19.50
N ARG A 217 -1.82 -16.95 20.36
CA ARG A 217 -2.08 -16.49 21.73
C ARG A 217 -1.08 -16.99 22.78
N ASN A 218 -0.33 -18.09 22.57
CA ASN A 218 0.45 -18.73 23.65
C ASN A 218 1.93 -19.02 23.36
N LYS A 219 2.50 -18.55 22.26
CA LYS A 219 3.95 -18.36 22.18
C LYS A 219 4.22 -16.86 22.14
N LYS A 220 4.57 -16.29 23.30
CA LYS A 220 5.41 -15.07 23.31
C LYS A 220 6.54 -15.35 22.31
N CYS A 221 6.55 -14.64 21.18
CA CYS A 221 7.75 -14.53 20.36
C CYS A 221 8.85 -14.08 21.33
N LYS A 222 9.77 -14.99 21.66
CA LYS A 222 10.73 -14.78 22.75
C LYS A 222 11.75 -13.68 22.44
N ASP A 223 11.78 -13.16 21.20
CA ASP A 223 12.85 -12.25 20.76
C ASP A 223 12.40 -10.81 20.44
N GLY A 224 11.13 -10.44 20.62
CA GLY A 224 10.68 -9.05 20.32
C GLY A 224 10.78 -8.63 18.85
N ASN A 225 11.25 -9.51 17.96
CA ASN A 225 11.41 -9.27 16.53
C ASN A 225 10.05 -9.26 15.81
N ALA A 226 9.96 -8.42 14.78
CA ALA A 226 8.82 -8.38 13.86
C ALA A 226 9.02 -9.36 12.70
N TYR A 227 7.93 -9.96 12.22
CA TYR A 227 7.96 -10.92 11.12
C TYR A 227 6.98 -10.51 10.03
N GLY A 228 7.36 -10.71 8.76
CA GLY A 228 6.51 -10.45 7.60
C GLY A 228 6.35 -11.70 6.72
N ILE A 229 5.12 -11.99 6.31
CA ILE A 229 4.76 -13.15 5.48
C ILE A 229 3.92 -12.67 4.30
N VAL A 230 4.36 -12.97 3.07
CA VAL A 230 3.58 -12.70 1.86
C VAL A 230 2.62 -13.86 1.63
N ALA A 231 1.32 -13.57 1.52
CA ALA A 231 0.30 -14.57 1.26
C ALA A 231 0.42 -15.09 -0.18
N PRO A 232 0.47 -16.42 -0.38
CA PRO A 232 0.55 -16.99 -1.71
C PRO A 232 -0.82 -16.84 -2.39
N PHE A 233 -0.83 -16.50 -3.68
CA PHE A 233 -2.05 -16.47 -4.50
C PHE A 233 -3.18 -15.62 -3.94
N ALA A 234 -2.86 -14.53 -3.24
CA ALA A 234 -3.84 -13.57 -2.77
C ALA A 234 -4.71 -13.09 -3.94
N ARG A 235 -6.04 -13.05 -3.75
CA ARG A 235 -6.99 -12.63 -4.78
C ARG A 235 -7.56 -11.27 -4.45
N ARG A 236 -7.72 -10.44 -5.49
CA ARG A 236 -8.39 -9.16 -5.41
C ARG A 236 -9.82 -9.36 -4.86
N PRO A 237 -10.21 -8.66 -3.78
CA PRO A 237 -11.58 -8.73 -3.28
C PRO A 237 -12.60 -8.27 -4.33
N SER A 238 -13.83 -8.79 -4.23
CA SER A 238 -14.91 -8.38 -5.13
C SER A 238 -15.29 -6.91 -4.95
N VAL A 239 -15.92 -6.30 -5.97
CA VAL A 239 -16.48 -4.94 -5.87
C VAL A 239 -17.44 -4.81 -4.70
N HIS A 240 -18.25 -5.85 -4.43
CA HIS A 240 -19.16 -5.85 -3.29
C HIS A 240 -18.39 -5.79 -1.96
N SER A 241 -17.34 -6.60 -1.82
CA SER A 241 -16.46 -6.61 -0.63
C SER A 241 -15.80 -5.24 -0.42
N ASP A 242 -15.38 -4.56 -1.49
CA ASP A 242 -14.82 -3.21 -1.41
C ASP A 242 -15.84 -2.16 -0.98
N LEU A 243 -17.08 -2.25 -1.47
CA LEU A 243 -18.15 -1.35 -1.05
C LEU A 243 -18.47 -1.54 0.44
N MET A 244 -18.42 -2.78 0.93
CA MET A 244 -18.55 -3.05 2.37
C MET A 244 -17.37 -2.51 3.15
N TYR A 245 -16.14 -2.68 2.67
CA TYR A 245 -14.93 -2.11 3.26
C TYR A 245 -15.02 -0.57 3.42
N ILE A 246 -15.51 0.13 2.39
CA ILE A 246 -15.71 1.59 2.44
C ILE A 246 -16.78 1.97 3.47
N LYS A 247 -17.89 1.22 3.53
CA LYS A 247 -18.95 1.47 4.53
C LYS A 247 -18.45 1.25 5.95
N GLU A 248 -17.69 0.17 6.19
CA GLU A 248 -17.14 -0.14 7.50
C GLU A 248 -16.18 0.96 7.98
N LYS A 249 -15.29 1.46 7.10
CA LYS A 249 -14.38 2.56 7.45
C LYS A 249 -15.09 3.90 7.68
N THR A 250 -16.16 4.19 6.95
CA THR A 250 -16.93 5.42 7.16
C THR A 250 -17.79 5.37 8.43
N ILE A 251 -18.28 4.19 8.82
CA ILE A 251 -19.11 4.00 10.03
C ILE A 251 -18.24 3.81 11.29
N GLY A 252 -17.15 3.04 11.21
CA GLY A 252 -16.24 2.76 12.33
C GLY A 252 -15.50 4.00 12.84
N GLY A 253 -15.30 5.01 11.99
CA GLY A 253 -14.79 6.32 12.39
C GLY A 253 -15.75 7.12 13.29
N SER A 254 -17.06 6.81 13.28
CA SER A 254 -18.05 7.45 14.14
C SER A 254 -18.18 6.78 15.51
N GLN A 255 -17.95 5.46 15.63
CA GLN A 255 -18.06 4.75 16.92
C GLN A 255 -16.87 4.96 17.86
N ALA A 256 -15.76 5.53 17.39
CA ALA A 256 -14.61 5.87 18.25
C ALA A 256 -14.81 7.16 19.09
N LYS A 257 -15.90 7.93 18.89
CA LYS A 257 -16.19 9.16 19.63
C LYS A 257 -17.43 9.12 20.54
N GLU A 258 -18.16 8.01 20.63
CA GLU A 258 -19.33 7.86 21.53
C GLU A 258 -19.07 6.91 22.72
N LYS A 259 -17.97 7.13 23.44
CA LYS A 259 -17.85 6.65 24.82
C LYS A 259 -17.44 7.80 25.73
N GLY A 260 -18.43 8.55 26.21
CA GLY A 260 -18.20 9.56 27.23
C GLY A 260 -19.24 10.68 27.28
N CYS A 261 -20.51 10.34 27.55
CA CYS A 261 -21.39 11.25 28.28
C CYS A 261 -22.50 10.43 28.94
N VAL A 262 -22.18 9.81 30.08
CA VAL A 262 -23.21 9.47 31.07
C VAL A 262 -23.37 10.75 31.89
N ILE A 263 -24.44 11.50 31.64
CA ILE A 263 -24.87 12.55 32.54
C ILE A 263 -25.60 11.85 33.68
N CYS A 264 -25.08 12.04 34.90
CA CYS A 264 -25.71 11.64 36.15
C CYS A 264 -27.05 12.36 36.36
#